data_AF-A0ABD0NSU7-F1
#
_entry.id   AF-A0ABD0NSU7-F1
#
_cell.length_a   1.000
_cell.length_b   1.000
_cell.length_c   1.000
_cell.angle_alpha   90.00
_cell.angle_beta   90.00
_cell.angle_gamma   90.00
#
_symmetry.space_group_name_H-M   'P 1'
#
loop_
_entity.id
_entity.type
_entity.pdbx_description
1 polymer ?
#
loop_
_entity_poly.entity_id
_entity_poly.type
_entity_poly.pdbx_seq_one_letter_code
_entity_poly.pdbx_strand_id
1 'polypeptide(L)' 'VLSKEEQELAARNEYNFDHPDAFDFELLVTVLRKLKKGKSIKVPVYDFTSHSRRK' A
#
# COMPACT_ATOMS: atom_id res chain seq x y z
N VAL A 1 -5.23 -1.56 0.68
CA VAL A 1 -5.48 -1.80 -0.78
C VAL A 1 -6.69 -0.97 -1.11
N LEU A 2 -6.68 -0.22 -2.21
CA LEU A 2 -7.78 0.67 -2.58
C LEU A 2 -9.09 -0.11 -2.69
N SER A 3 -10.15 0.46 -2.13
CA SER A 3 -11.53 0.04 -2.38
C SER A 3 -11.90 0.24 -3.85
N LYS A 4 -13.05 -0.31 -4.27
CA LYS A 4 -13.52 -0.18 -5.65
C LYS A 4 -13.75 1.29 -6.05
N GLU A 5 -14.33 2.08 -5.14
CA GLU A 5 -14.60 3.50 -5.35
C GLU A 5 -13.29 4.31 -5.49
N GLU A 6 -12.30 4.02 -4.65
CA GLU A 6 -10.97 4.66 -4.73
C GLU A 6 -10.21 4.26 -5.99
N GLN A 7 -10.37 3.02 -6.48
CA GLN A 7 -9.81 2.61 -7.77
C GLN A 7 -10.42 3.38 -8.94
N GLU A 8 -11.73 3.64 -8.91
CA GLU A 8 -12.41 4.45 -9.92
C GLU A 8 -11.95 5.91 -9.88
N LEU A 9 -11.75 6.48 -8.68
CA LEU A 9 -11.14 7.82 -8.52
C LEU A 9 -9.70 7.85 -9.03
N ALA A 10 -8.89 6.85 -8.68
CA ALA A 10 -7.50 6.74 -9.14
C ALA A 10 -7.42 6.66 -10.67
N ALA A 11 -8.29 5.88 -11.32
CA ALA A 11 -8.35 5.77 -12.77
C ALA A 11 -8.69 7.11 -13.47
N ARG A 12 -9.37 8.03 -12.77
CA ARG A 12 -9.68 9.38 -13.24
C ARG A 12 -8.63 10.43 -12.82
N ASN A 13 -7.54 10.03 -12.16
CA ASN A 13 -6.57 10.91 -11.52
C ASN A 13 -7.15 11.80 -10.41
N GLU A 14 -8.23 11.36 -9.77
CA GLU A 14 -8.95 12.08 -8.71
C GLU A 14 -8.65 11.50 -7.31
N TYR A 15 -7.68 10.59 -7.19
CA TYR A 15 -7.26 10.02 -5.93
C TYR A 15 -5.91 10.61 -5.49
N ASN A 16 -5.84 11.09 -4.24
CA ASN A 16 -4.61 11.66 -3.68
C ASN A 16 -3.73 10.57 -3.04
N PHE A 17 -2.72 10.12 -3.78
CA PHE A 17 -1.76 9.10 -3.32
C PHE A 17 -0.75 9.61 -2.27
N ASP A 18 -0.67 10.91 -2.04
CA ASP A 18 0.21 11.53 -1.04
C ASP A 18 -0.49 11.74 0.32
N HIS A 19 -1.82 11.54 0.37
CA HIS A 19 -2.55 11.61 1.64
C HIS A 19 -2.10 10.47 2.57
N PRO A 20 -1.94 10.70 3.89
CA PRO A 20 -1.56 9.65 4.84
C PRO A 20 -2.40 8.38 4.72
N ASP A 21 -3.71 8.52 4.48
CA ASP A 21 -4.63 7.38 4.36
C ASP A 21 -4.35 6.47 3.16
N ALA A 22 -3.59 6.93 2.16
CA ALA A 22 -3.16 6.09 1.05
C ALA A 22 -2.11 5.02 1.47
N PHE A 23 -1.52 5.16 2.66
CA PHE A 23 -0.50 4.26 3.19
C PHE A 23 -1.04 3.30 4.25
N ASP A 24 -0.62 2.04 4.14
CA ASP A 24 -0.89 1.00 5.13
C ASP A 24 0.13 1.08 6.28
N PHE A 25 -0.02 2.09 7.14
CA PHE A 25 0.93 2.36 8.23
C PHE A 25 1.00 1.23 9.25
N GLU A 26 -0.10 0.53 9.52
CA GLU A 26 -0.10 -0.62 10.43
C GLU A 26 0.79 -1.75 9.90
N LEU A 27 0.69 -2.05 8.60
CA LEU A 27 1.57 -3.01 7.95
C LEU A 27 3.02 -2.54 7.95
N LEU A 28 3.28 -1.27 7.63
CA LEU A 28 4.62 -0.69 7.64
C LEU A 28 5.29 -0.87 9.00
N VAL A 29 4.61 -0.46 10.07
CA VAL A 29 5.12 -0.58 11.45
C VAL A 29 5.36 -2.05 11.81
N THR A 30 4.44 -2.95 11.42
CA THR A 30 4.58 -4.38 11.67
C THR A 30 5.80 -4.98 10.97
N VAL A 31 6.02 -4.64 9.70
CA VAL A 31 7.18 -5.06 8.91
C VAL A 31 8.47 -4.55 9.53
N LEU A 32 8.56 -3.25 9.82
CA LEU A 32 9.74 -2.64 10.42
C LEU A 32 10.08 -3.26 11.78
N ARG A 33 9.09 -3.54 12.62
CA ARG A 33 9.30 -4.22 13.92
C ARG A 33 9.84 -5.64 13.75
N LYS A 34 9.41 -6.39 12.72
CA LYS A 34 9.92 -7.74 12.44
C LYS A 34 11.36 -7.68 11.90
N LEU A 35 11.62 -6.76 10.97
CA LEU A 35 12.97 -6.52 10.44
C LEU A 35 13.95 -6.12 11.54
N LYS A 36 13.55 -5.21 12.45
CA LYS A 36 14.36 -4.82 13.62
C LYS A 36 14.72 -6.00 14.53
N LYS A 37 13.90 -7.05 14.57
CA LYS A 37 14.14 -8.29 15.32
C LYS A 37 14.94 -9.33 14.52
N GLY A 38 15.47 -8.98 13.34
CA GLY A 38 16.20 -9.89 12.45
C GLY A 38 15.32 -10.97 11.81
N LYS A 39 14.00 -10.80 11.81
CA LYS A 39 13.06 -11.78 11.23
C LYS A 39 12.87 -11.51 9.74
N SER A 40 12.95 -12.58 8.94
CA SER A 40 12.56 -12.52 7.53
C SER A 40 11.06 -12.23 7.39
N ILE A 41 10.71 -11.46 6.36
CA ILE A 41 9.35 -11.06 6.02
C ILE A 41 9.18 -11.04 4.50
N LYS A 42 7.93 -11.17 4.04
CA LYS A 42 7.55 -10.92 2.65
C LYS A 42 7.02 -9.49 2.56
N VAL A 43 7.64 -8.66 1.72
CA VAL A 43 7.17 -7.30 1.44
C VAL A 43 6.15 -7.37 0.30
N PRO A 44 4.97 -6.75 0.42
CA PRO A 44 4.05 -6.64 -0.70
C PRO A 44 4.62 -5.72 -1.79
N VAL A 45 4.41 -6.08 -3.06
CA VAL A 45 4.80 -5.24 -4.19
C VAL A 45 3.58 -4.44 -4.66
N TYR A 46 3.73 -3.13 -4.81
CA TYR A 46 2.70 -2.26 -5.38
C TYR A 46 2.92 -2.09 -6.89
N ASP A 47 1.86 -2.24 -7.67
CA ASP A 47 1.85 -2.00 -9.11
C ASP A 47 1.24 -0.62 -9.39
N PHE A 48 2.08 0.30 -9.86
CA PHE A 48 1.66 1.67 -10.17
C PHE A 48 0.74 1.74 -11.39
N THR A 49 0.80 0.77 -12.30
CA THR A 49 0.00 0.76 -13.52
C THR A 49 -1.46 0.44 -13.23
N SER A 50 -1.70 -0.50 -12.30
CA SER A 50 -3.03 -0.97 -11.95
C SER A 50 -3.53 -0.45 -10.60
N HIS A 51 -2.80 0.47 -9.97
CA HIS A 51 -3.09 1.03 -8.65
C HIS A 51 -3.43 -0.03 -7.59
N SER A 52 -2.69 -1.15 -7.59
CA SER A 52 -3.03 -2.32 -6.79
C SER A 52 -1.81 -3.04 -6.23
N ARG A 53 -2.00 -3.78 -5.13
CA ARG A 53 -0.98 -4.67 -4.59
C ARG A 53 -0.92 -5.95 -5.42
N ARG A 54 0.26 -6.31 -5.93
CA ARG A 54 0.49 -7.61 -6.61
C ARG A 54 0.26 -8.74 -5.61
N LYS A 55 -0.41 -9.80 -6.07
CA LYS A 55 -0.63 -11.03 -5.28
C LYS A 55 0.68 -11.77 -5.05
#